data_AF-A0A0P7B2P9-F1
#
_entry.id   AF-A0A0P7B2P9-F1
#
_cell.length_a   1.000
_cell.length_b   1.000
_cell.length_c   1.000
_cell.angle_alpha   90.00
_cell.angle_beta   90.00
_cell.angle_gamma   90.00
#
_symmetry.space_group_name_H-M   'P 1'
#
loop_
_entity.id
_entity.type
_entity.pdbx_description
1 polymer ?
#
loop_
_entity_poly.entity_id
_entity_poly.type
_entity_poly.pdbx_seq_one_letter_code
_entity_poly.pdbx_strand_id
1 'polypeptide(L)'
;MADPVQVFRSLPDPSLFGFPPSNAPAPIPPVAVPASIMRPFNIPDHIFTAALDWTVPLTIATLYAVTVKSLNIYNKAHHKKPWAISKTRPFFAFVVLHNIFLAVYSAWTFWGMLGGMKRSILNPMGPDGFVGTADSFCRLHGSSGPGNSVYYEESSSSWVSVVQGSHIVDGLPSRTETGRMWNEGLAYYGWIFYLSKFYEVLDTFIILAKGKPSSTLQTYHHAGAMLSMWAGIRYMSAPIWMFVLINSFIHSLMYFYYTLTAFSIRVPTPIKRTLTSMQITQFLVGASYAMLHSFVTYTVPITTRVNAVVKYDAAAPSDSVVPAVAANAIDSLKNYILGAAGAAEPSAVPSHVKTTVIGETRYVTQPCIATTGETFAIWLNVLYLAPLTYLFVSFFIASYVKRSNAATKISGKKTAPSVNDNVLLAEKAGWDAAKGIEKEVYGGESMVNGSSDETPLTPSPKKANGKARRRA
;
A
#
# COMPACT_ATOMS: atom_id res chain seq x y z
N MET A 1 29.09 -18.35 -17.95
CA MET A 1 27.66 -18.74 -17.93
C MET A 1 26.92 -17.59 -17.29
N ALA A 2 26.10 -16.86 -18.05
CA ALA A 2 25.33 -15.74 -17.54
C ALA A 2 24.23 -16.28 -16.61
N ASP A 3 24.15 -15.78 -15.38
CA ASP A 3 23.08 -16.13 -14.46
C ASP A 3 21.74 -15.70 -15.08
N PRO A 4 20.73 -16.60 -15.15
CA PRO A 4 19.42 -16.23 -15.68
C PRO A 4 18.81 -15.12 -14.83
N VAL A 5 18.03 -14.24 -15.46
CA VAL A 5 17.17 -13.28 -14.78
C VAL A 5 16.26 -14.03 -13.80
N GLN A 6 16.47 -13.85 -12.49
CA GLN A 6 15.79 -14.62 -11.46
C GLN A 6 15.32 -13.72 -10.32
N VAL A 7 14.25 -14.16 -9.65
CA VAL A 7 13.78 -13.61 -8.38
C VAL A 7 14.03 -14.66 -7.31
N PHE A 8 14.72 -14.30 -6.24
CA PHE A 8 15.03 -15.22 -5.17
C PHE A 8 14.89 -14.54 -3.80
N ARG A 9 14.88 -15.38 -2.76
CA ARG A 9 14.76 -14.91 -1.39
C ARG A 9 16.15 -14.70 -0.80
N SER A 10 16.37 -13.55 -0.18
CA SER A 10 17.59 -13.25 0.58
C SER A 10 17.23 -12.62 1.92
N LEU A 11 18.15 -12.70 2.88
CA LEU A 11 18.01 -11.94 4.12
C LEU A 11 18.30 -10.46 3.83
N PRO A 12 17.54 -9.52 4.44
CA PRO A 12 17.85 -8.10 4.34
C PRO A 12 19.19 -7.80 5.04
N ASP A 13 19.89 -6.80 4.53
CA ASP A 13 21.13 -6.32 5.13
C ASP A 13 20.87 -5.79 6.56
N PRO A 14 21.59 -6.27 7.59
CA PRO A 14 21.42 -5.79 8.97
C PRO A 14 21.58 -4.27 9.14
N SER A 15 22.35 -3.61 8.28
CA SER A 15 22.53 -2.15 8.31
C SER A 15 21.23 -1.38 8.05
N LEU A 16 20.26 -1.98 7.36
CA LEU A 16 18.96 -1.37 7.05
C LEU A 16 18.04 -1.24 8.28
N PHE A 17 18.38 -1.91 9.40
CA PHE A 17 17.58 -1.92 10.63
C PHE A 17 17.97 -0.84 11.65
N GLY A 18 18.74 0.17 11.22
CA GLY A 18 19.11 1.30 12.07
C GLY A 18 17.90 2.09 12.58
N PHE A 19 17.91 2.44 13.87
CA PHE A 19 16.92 3.34 14.47
C PHE A 19 17.64 4.46 15.26
N PRO A 20 17.26 5.74 15.08
CA PRO A 20 16.26 6.26 14.15
C PRO A 20 16.66 6.06 12.67
N PRO A 21 15.70 5.93 11.75
CA PRO A 21 16.00 5.82 10.32
C PRO A 21 16.66 7.10 9.79
N SER A 22 17.37 6.98 8.67
CA SER A 22 17.91 8.14 7.98
C SER A 22 16.75 9.06 7.51
N ASN A 23 16.93 10.37 7.59
CA ASN A 23 15.92 11.33 7.09
C ASN A 23 16.02 11.50 5.55
N ALA A 24 16.84 10.72 4.86
CA ALA A 24 16.99 10.76 3.41
C ALA A 24 16.37 9.50 2.79
N PRO A 25 15.94 9.54 1.52
CA PRO A 25 15.80 10.73 0.67
C PRO A 25 14.65 11.65 1.14
N ALA A 26 14.65 12.90 0.68
CA ALA A 26 13.47 13.77 0.82
C ALA A 26 12.31 13.22 -0.04
N PRO A 27 11.05 13.39 0.40
CA PRO A 27 9.91 12.87 -0.35
C PRO A 27 9.70 13.68 -1.63
N ILE A 28 9.39 12.99 -2.74
CA ILE A 28 9.30 13.63 -4.06
C ILE A 28 7.83 13.99 -4.37
N PRO A 29 7.47 15.28 -4.48
CA PRO A 29 6.11 15.69 -4.79
C PRO A 29 5.70 15.33 -6.23
N PRO A 30 4.40 15.06 -6.50
CA PRO A 30 3.91 14.83 -7.85
C PRO A 30 4.07 16.08 -8.71
N VAL A 31 4.36 15.93 -10.01
CA VAL A 31 4.46 17.07 -10.94
C VAL A 31 3.12 17.76 -11.14
N ALA A 32 3.11 19.08 -11.33
CA ALA A 32 1.90 19.82 -11.67
C ALA A 32 1.40 19.44 -13.07
N VAL A 33 0.10 19.17 -13.20
CA VAL A 33 -0.55 18.82 -14.47
C VAL A 33 -1.83 19.65 -14.66
N PRO A 34 -2.35 19.78 -15.89
CA PRO A 34 -3.66 20.39 -16.11
C PRO A 34 -4.74 19.68 -15.29
N ALA A 35 -5.66 20.47 -14.73
CA ALA A 35 -6.74 19.95 -13.90
C ALA A 35 -7.61 18.96 -14.69
N SER A 36 -7.91 17.82 -14.09
CA SER A 36 -8.76 16.77 -14.66
C SER A 36 -9.60 16.11 -13.57
N ILE A 37 -10.58 15.29 -13.96
CA ILE A 37 -11.39 14.53 -12.98
C ILE A 37 -10.50 13.63 -12.10
N MET A 38 -9.42 13.09 -12.65
CA MET A 38 -8.47 12.23 -11.93
C MET A 38 -7.49 13.04 -11.07
N ARG A 39 -7.14 14.26 -11.48
CA ARG A 39 -6.26 15.17 -10.74
C ARG A 39 -6.86 16.57 -10.74
N PRO A 40 -7.86 16.83 -9.88
CA PRO A 40 -8.64 18.08 -9.92
C PRO A 40 -7.84 19.31 -9.50
N PHE A 41 -6.78 19.13 -8.72
CA PHE A 41 -5.89 20.19 -8.29
C PHE A 41 -4.44 19.71 -8.25
N ASN A 42 -3.51 20.66 -8.23
CA ASN A 42 -2.09 20.40 -8.03
C ASN A 42 -1.73 20.59 -6.56
N ILE A 43 -0.82 19.77 -6.06
CA ILE A 43 -0.33 19.85 -4.69
C ILE A 43 0.96 20.68 -4.73
N PRO A 44 1.02 21.85 -4.08
CA PRO A 44 2.26 22.62 -4.00
C PRO A 44 3.35 21.84 -3.25
N ASP A 45 4.58 21.87 -3.77
CA ASP A 45 5.71 21.11 -3.24
C ASP A 45 5.98 21.37 -1.75
N HIS A 46 5.83 22.62 -1.31
CA HIS A 46 6.00 23.00 0.10
C HIS A 46 4.90 22.42 1.01
N ILE A 47 3.65 22.31 0.53
CA ILE A 47 2.56 21.70 1.30
C ILE A 47 2.76 20.18 1.36
N PHE A 48 3.16 19.58 0.25
CA PHE A 48 3.43 18.15 0.17
C PHE A 48 4.48 17.74 1.21
N THR A 49 5.61 18.46 1.23
CA THR A 49 6.73 18.21 2.14
C THR A 49 6.42 18.58 3.58
N ALA A 50 5.78 19.74 3.85
CA ALA A 50 5.42 20.15 5.20
C ALA A 50 4.45 19.18 5.88
N ALA A 51 3.47 18.64 5.14
CA ALA A 51 2.55 17.65 5.68
C ALA A 51 3.25 16.33 6.04
N LEU A 52 4.40 16.02 5.44
CA LEU A 52 5.19 14.82 5.70
C LEU A 52 6.28 15.04 6.76
N ASP A 53 6.31 16.18 7.43
CA ASP A 53 7.12 16.36 8.63
C ASP A 53 6.62 15.42 9.74
N TRP A 54 7.53 14.72 10.42
CA TRP A 54 7.18 13.71 11.43
C TRP A 54 6.42 14.29 12.63
N THR A 55 6.59 15.58 12.92
CA THR A 55 5.86 16.24 14.00
C THR A 55 4.36 16.33 13.71
N VAL A 56 3.96 16.44 12.44
CA VAL A 56 2.54 16.62 12.06
C VAL A 56 1.69 15.40 12.43
N PRO A 57 1.96 14.17 11.93
CA PRO A 57 1.16 13.01 12.27
C PRO A 57 1.32 12.64 13.75
N LEU A 58 2.50 12.83 14.34
CA LEU A 58 2.71 12.50 15.76
C LEU A 58 1.89 13.41 16.67
N THR A 59 1.97 14.73 16.48
CA THR A 59 1.23 15.68 17.30
C THR A 59 -0.29 15.50 17.15
N ILE A 60 -0.78 15.34 15.93
CA ILE A 60 -2.21 15.14 15.68
C ILE A 60 -2.69 13.79 16.25
N ALA A 61 -1.94 12.71 16.07
CA ALA A 61 -2.31 11.41 16.62
C ALA A 61 -2.31 11.40 18.16
N THR A 62 -1.32 12.05 18.79
CA THR A 62 -1.27 12.21 20.24
C THR A 62 -2.44 13.05 20.75
N LEU A 63 -2.69 14.21 20.12
CA LEU A 63 -3.83 15.06 20.46
C LEU A 63 -5.15 14.29 20.33
N TYR A 64 -5.35 13.60 19.21
CA TYR A 64 -6.52 12.75 18.97
C TYR A 64 -6.69 11.71 20.08
N ALA A 65 -5.66 10.93 20.42
CA ALA A 65 -5.74 9.89 21.42
C ALA A 65 -6.06 10.46 22.83
N VAL A 66 -5.45 11.59 23.19
CA VAL A 66 -5.73 12.28 24.46
C VAL A 66 -7.17 12.80 24.48
N THR A 67 -7.61 13.47 23.42
CA THR A 67 -8.97 14.00 23.29
C THR A 67 -10.01 12.89 23.38
N VAL A 68 -9.82 11.77 22.67
CA VAL A 68 -10.76 10.64 22.71
C VAL A 68 -10.83 10.01 24.10
N LYS A 69 -9.69 9.82 24.77
CA LYS A 69 -9.68 9.33 26.16
C LYS A 69 -10.42 10.27 27.10
N SER A 70 -10.16 11.57 27.02
CA SER A 70 -10.85 12.58 27.85
C SER A 70 -12.35 12.61 27.58
N LEU A 71 -12.77 12.57 26.31
CA LEU A 71 -14.19 12.57 25.93
C LEU A 71 -14.90 11.27 26.31
N ASN A 72 -14.22 10.13 26.29
CA ASN A 72 -14.74 8.87 26.82
C ASN A 72 -15.00 8.96 28.32
N ILE A 73 -14.06 9.53 29.10
CA ILE A 73 -14.23 9.75 30.55
C ILE A 73 -15.41 10.69 30.80
N TYR A 74 -15.50 11.79 30.05
CA TYR A 74 -16.61 12.72 30.12
C TYR A 74 -17.96 12.04 29.84
N ASN A 75 -18.07 11.31 28.73
CA ASN A 75 -19.31 10.58 28.39
C ASN A 75 -19.68 9.55 29.46
N LYS A 76 -18.70 8.88 30.07
CA LYS A 76 -18.93 7.95 31.18
C LYS A 76 -19.47 8.68 32.41
N ALA A 77 -18.92 9.84 32.76
CA ALA A 77 -19.40 10.68 33.87
C ALA A 77 -20.82 11.20 33.64
N HIS A 78 -21.19 11.48 32.38
CA HIS A 78 -22.53 11.95 31.99
C HIS A 78 -23.52 10.82 31.63
N HIS A 79 -23.34 9.63 32.19
CA HIS A 79 -24.22 8.47 31.98
C HIS A 79 -24.44 8.10 30.51
N LYS A 80 -23.42 8.31 29.65
CA LYS A 80 -23.45 7.97 28.21
C LYS A 80 -24.61 8.63 27.44
N LYS A 81 -25.12 9.79 27.91
CA LYS A 81 -26.20 10.52 27.25
C LYS A 81 -25.70 11.12 25.92
N PRO A 82 -26.46 11.00 24.81
CA PRO A 82 -26.12 11.66 23.56
C PRO A 82 -26.07 13.19 23.72
N TRP A 83 -25.10 13.83 23.06
CA TRP A 83 -24.93 15.28 23.13
C TRP A 83 -26.11 16.00 22.47
N ALA A 84 -26.37 17.24 22.89
CA ALA A 84 -27.47 18.03 22.32
C ALA A 84 -27.33 18.18 20.78
N ILE A 85 -26.10 18.39 20.30
CA ILE A 85 -25.80 18.51 18.87
C ILE A 85 -26.20 17.26 18.08
N SER A 86 -26.06 16.06 18.66
CA SER A 86 -26.28 14.81 17.93
C SER A 86 -27.75 14.53 17.60
N LYS A 87 -28.68 15.27 18.21
CA LYS A 87 -30.13 15.14 18.01
C LYS A 87 -30.66 16.09 16.93
N THR A 88 -29.82 16.98 16.42
CA THR A 88 -30.22 18.02 15.48
C THR A 88 -30.25 17.49 14.04
N ARG A 89 -31.14 18.03 13.20
CA ARG A 89 -31.19 17.72 11.76
C ARG A 89 -29.87 18.04 11.03
N PRO A 90 -29.19 19.17 11.31
CA PRO A 90 -27.87 19.44 10.75
C PRO A 90 -26.84 18.36 11.06
N PHE A 91 -26.82 17.81 12.28
CA PHE A 91 -25.90 16.72 12.62
C PHE A 91 -26.22 15.44 11.84
N PHE A 92 -27.49 15.11 11.66
CA PHE A 92 -27.87 13.98 10.80
C PHE A 92 -27.40 14.19 9.34
N ALA A 93 -27.65 15.37 8.77
CA ALA A 93 -27.18 15.71 7.43
C ALA A 93 -25.66 15.64 7.32
N PHE A 94 -24.93 16.13 8.33
CA PHE A 94 -23.48 16.02 8.43
C PHE A 94 -23.01 14.56 8.40
N VAL A 95 -23.59 13.67 9.20
CA VAL A 95 -23.21 12.24 9.22
C VAL A 95 -23.44 11.58 7.86
N VAL A 96 -24.55 11.89 7.19
CA VAL A 96 -24.86 11.36 5.87
C VAL A 96 -23.88 11.89 4.82
N LEU A 97 -23.67 13.20 4.76
CA LEU A 97 -22.73 13.83 3.82
C LEU A 97 -21.30 13.35 4.05
N HIS A 98 -20.87 13.20 5.30
CA HIS A 98 -19.58 12.66 5.69
C HIS A 98 -19.36 11.24 5.13
N ASN A 99 -20.32 10.34 5.32
CA ASN A 99 -20.21 8.97 4.80
C ASN A 99 -20.24 8.93 3.27
N ILE A 100 -21.09 9.74 2.62
CA ILE A 100 -21.14 9.83 1.15
C ILE A 100 -19.82 10.37 0.61
N PHE A 101 -19.29 11.44 1.22
CA PHE A 101 -18.02 12.04 0.85
C PHE A 101 -16.90 11.00 0.93
N LEU A 102 -16.76 10.30 2.06
CA LEU A 102 -15.73 9.28 2.23
C LEU A 102 -15.89 8.09 1.28
N ALA A 103 -17.13 7.68 0.97
CA ALA A 103 -17.38 6.63 -0.01
C ALA A 103 -16.93 7.04 -1.43
N VAL A 104 -17.36 8.22 -1.90
CA VAL A 104 -17.01 8.74 -3.23
C VAL A 104 -15.51 9.03 -3.33
N TYR A 105 -14.93 9.64 -2.30
CA TYR A 105 -13.51 9.93 -2.20
C TYR A 105 -12.66 8.64 -2.26
N SER A 106 -13.07 7.61 -1.52
CA SER A 106 -12.37 6.32 -1.52
C SER A 106 -12.49 5.61 -2.87
N ALA A 107 -13.67 5.64 -3.51
CA ALA A 107 -13.85 5.11 -4.86
C ALA A 107 -12.98 5.83 -5.90
N TRP A 108 -12.91 7.16 -5.82
CA TRP A 108 -12.08 7.99 -6.70
C TRP A 108 -10.59 7.68 -6.50
N THR A 109 -10.13 7.56 -5.25
CA THR A 109 -8.75 7.19 -4.92
C THR A 109 -8.41 5.80 -5.45
N PHE A 110 -9.30 4.82 -5.25
CA PHE A 110 -9.15 3.46 -5.78
C PHE A 110 -9.02 3.45 -7.30
N TRP A 111 -9.91 4.13 -8.00
CA TRP A 111 -9.91 4.17 -9.46
C TRP A 111 -8.66 4.84 -10.02
N GLY A 112 -8.26 5.96 -9.41
CA GLY A 112 -7.04 6.69 -9.74
C GLY A 112 -5.78 5.83 -9.58
N MET A 113 -5.66 5.17 -8.43
CA MET A 113 -4.57 4.22 -8.17
C MET A 113 -4.61 3.04 -9.14
N LEU A 114 -5.77 2.41 -9.36
CA LEU A 114 -5.91 1.28 -10.27
C LEU A 114 -5.41 1.62 -11.68
N GLY A 115 -5.74 2.82 -12.17
CA GLY A 115 -5.22 3.35 -13.42
C GLY A 115 -3.69 3.49 -13.42
N GLY A 116 -3.11 4.05 -12.35
CA GLY A 116 -1.66 4.16 -12.18
C GLY A 116 -0.96 2.81 -12.13
N MET A 117 -1.51 1.84 -11.39
CA MET A 117 -1.02 0.47 -11.29
C MET A 117 -1.01 -0.20 -12.67
N LYS A 118 -2.07 -0.05 -13.46
CA LYS A 118 -2.17 -0.63 -14.81
C LYS A 118 -1.10 -0.09 -15.77
N ARG A 119 -0.69 1.18 -15.62
CA ARG A 119 0.37 1.80 -16.44
C ARG A 119 1.78 1.49 -15.94
N SER A 120 1.91 1.12 -14.66
CA SER A 120 3.21 0.92 -14.01
C SER A 120 3.65 -0.54 -13.96
N ILE A 121 2.71 -1.48 -13.81
CA ILE A 121 3.03 -2.90 -13.64
C ILE A 121 3.23 -3.56 -15.00
N LEU A 122 4.42 -4.11 -15.21
CA LEU A 122 4.71 -4.97 -16.36
C LEU A 122 4.00 -6.32 -16.24
N ASN A 123 3.51 -6.83 -17.37
CA ASN A 123 2.82 -8.12 -17.45
C ASN A 123 3.82 -9.27 -17.16
N PRO A 124 3.53 -10.17 -16.20
CA PRO A 124 4.42 -11.28 -15.87
C PRO A 124 4.62 -12.28 -17.02
N MET A 125 3.68 -12.35 -17.96
CA MET A 125 3.76 -13.16 -19.18
C MET A 125 4.30 -12.37 -20.37
N GLY A 126 4.77 -11.14 -20.15
CA GLY A 126 5.38 -10.29 -21.15
C GLY A 126 6.85 -10.63 -21.44
N PRO A 127 7.52 -9.83 -22.29
CA PRO A 127 8.92 -10.08 -22.68
C PRO A 127 9.90 -10.00 -21.51
N ASP A 128 9.61 -9.16 -20.50
CA ASP A 128 10.43 -9.00 -19.29
C ASP A 128 10.14 -10.07 -18.21
N GLY A 129 9.16 -10.94 -18.47
CA GLY A 129 8.74 -12.02 -17.59
C GLY A 129 8.37 -11.57 -16.18
N PHE A 130 8.50 -12.49 -15.23
CA PHE A 130 8.18 -12.26 -13.82
C PHE A 130 9.08 -11.19 -13.17
N VAL A 131 10.30 -11.01 -13.68
CA VAL A 131 11.26 -10.06 -13.11
C VAL A 131 10.85 -8.63 -13.40
N GLY A 132 10.34 -8.34 -14.60
CA GLY A 132 9.75 -7.02 -14.89
C GLY A 132 8.61 -6.68 -13.93
N THR A 133 7.75 -7.65 -13.61
CA THR A 133 6.67 -7.48 -12.63
C THR A 133 7.22 -7.24 -11.22
N ALA A 134 8.19 -8.04 -10.77
CA ALA A 134 8.82 -7.86 -9.46
C ALA A 134 9.49 -6.49 -9.33
N ASP A 135 10.23 -6.07 -10.35
CA ASP A 135 10.87 -4.76 -10.42
C ASP A 135 9.84 -3.61 -10.36
N SER A 136 8.70 -3.76 -11.04
CA SER A 136 7.60 -2.79 -11.00
C SER A 136 7.01 -2.62 -9.60
N PHE A 137 7.01 -3.69 -8.79
CA PHE A 137 6.52 -3.66 -7.41
C PHE A 137 7.56 -3.17 -6.41
N CYS A 138 8.85 -3.34 -6.69
CA CYS A 138 9.92 -2.99 -5.76
C CYS A 138 10.51 -1.60 -5.98
N ARG A 139 10.47 -1.06 -7.20
CA ARG A 139 11.11 0.23 -7.54
C ARG A 139 10.09 1.25 -8.02
N LEU A 140 9.99 2.35 -7.29
CA LEU A 140 8.99 3.38 -7.50
C LEU A 140 9.36 4.46 -8.52
N HIS A 141 10.65 4.67 -8.80
CA HIS A 141 11.17 5.77 -9.63
C HIS A 141 12.00 5.28 -10.82
N GLY A 142 12.08 6.10 -11.87
CA GLY A 142 12.71 5.80 -13.17
C GLY A 142 11.70 5.45 -14.26
N SER A 143 12.18 5.10 -15.45
CA SER A 143 11.31 4.64 -16.55
C SER A 143 10.87 3.20 -16.38
N SER A 144 9.86 2.81 -17.17
CA SER A 144 9.40 1.43 -17.22
C SER A 144 10.49 0.48 -17.75
N GLY A 145 10.43 -0.77 -17.31
CA GLY A 145 11.38 -1.81 -17.72
C GLY A 145 12.42 -2.15 -16.65
N PRO A 146 12.84 -3.42 -16.55
CA PRO A 146 13.88 -3.84 -15.62
C PRO A 146 15.20 -3.14 -15.93
N GLY A 147 15.93 -2.73 -14.89
CA GLY A 147 17.24 -2.04 -15.03
C GLY A 147 17.16 -0.53 -15.21
N ASN A 148 15.99 0.02 -15.55
CA ASN A 148 15.78 1.46 -15.71
C ASN A 148 15.32 2.18 -14.42
N SER A 149 15.39 1.49 -13.28
CA SER A 149 14.99 2.07 -12.00
C SER A 149 15.98 3.14 -11.55
N VAL A 150 15.45 4.09 -10.79
CA VAL A 150 16.22 5.07 -10.01
C VAL A 150 15.92 4.77 -8.55
N TYR A 151 16.97 4.69 -7.74
CA TYR A 151 16.85 4.42 -6.32
C TYR A 151 17.85 5.24 -5.52
N TYR A 152 17.55 5.45 -4.25
CA TYR A 152 18.42 6.19 -3.36
C TYR A 152 19.44 5.26 -2.72
N GLU A 153 20.69 5.68 -2.72
CA GLU A 153 21.79 4.95 -2.08
C GLU A 153 22.32 5.78 -0.90
N GLU A 154 22.22 5.22 0.31
CA GLU A 154 22.59 5.94 1.54
C GLU A 154 24.11 6.14 1.68
N SER A 155 24.92 5.18 1.23
CA SER A 155 26.39 5.24 1.31
C SER A 155 26.97 6.39 0.49
N SER A 156 26.40 6.66 -0.68
CA SER A 156 26.78 7.77 -1.56
C SER A 156 25.93 9.03 -1.33
N SER A 157 24.88 8.95 -0.51
CA SER A 157 23.90 10.02 -0.26
C SER A 157 23.34 10.65 -1.54
N SER A 158 23.10 9.80 -2.55
CA SER A 158 22.71 10.24 -3.88
C SER A 158 21.67 9.31 -4.50
N TRP A 159 20.88 9.86 -5.42
CA TRP A 159 20.06 9.05 -6.31
C TRP A 159 20.95 8.46 -7.39
N VAL A 160 20.83 7.16 -7.61
CA VAL A 160 21.62 6.42 -8.58
C VAL A 160 20.70 5.67 -9.54
N SER A 161 21.18 5.49 -10.76
CA SER A 161 20.57 4.61 -11.74
C SER A 161 21.67 3.77 -12.37
N VAL A 162 21.35 2.52 -12.68
CA VAL A 162 22.32 1.58 -13.24
C VAL A 162 22.55 1.83 -14.74
N VAL A 163 21.60 2.51 -15.40
CA VAL A 163 21.70 2.92 -16.81
C VAL A 163 22.07 4.41 -16.88
N GLN A 164 23.04 4.76 -17.73
CA GLN A 164 23.31 6.14 -18.09
C GLN A 164 22.17 6.69 -18.96
N GLY A 165 21.37 7.58 -18.41
CA GLY A 165 20.21 8.18 -19.06
C GLY A 165 19.62 9.36 -18.29
N SER A 166 18.68 10.08 -18.89
CA SER A 166 18.02 11.28 -18.36
C SER A 166 17.01 11.01 -17.24
N HIS A 167 17.24 9.97 -16.42
CA HIS A 167 16.33 9.55 -15.34
C HIS A 167 16.51 10.40 -14.07
N ILE A 168 17.66 11.05 -13.94
CA ILE A 168 18.02 11.93 -12.83
C ILE A 168 18.22 13.33 -13.40
N VAL A 169 17.47 14.30 -12.87
CA VAL A 169 17.53 15.72 -13.24
C VAL A 169 17.85 16.49 -11.96
N ASP A 170 18.92 17.29 -11.99
CA ASP A 170 19.40 18.06 -10.83
C ASP A 170 19.62 17.22 -9.55
N GLY A 171 20.09 15.98 -9.72
CA GLY A 171 20.35 15.07 -8.59
C GLY A 171 19.11 14.42 -7.99
N LEU A 172 17.92 14.60 -8.58
CA LEU A 172 16.67 13.98 -8.17
C LEU A 172 16.08 13.11 -9.30
N PRO A 173 15.29 12.07 -8.98
CA PRO A 173 14.54 11.34 -9.98
C PRO A 173 13.61 12.28 -10.74
N SER A 174 13.53 12.11 -12.06
CA SER A 174 12.63 12.89 -12.89
C SER A 174 11.17 12.74 -12.43
N ARG A 175 10.48 13.86 -12.23
CA ARG A 175 9.06 13.92 -11.82
C ARG A 175 8.10 13.79 -13.01
N THR A 176 8.60 13.94 -14.23
CA THR A 176 7.81 13.88 -15.48
C THR A 176 7.94 12.52 -16.16
N GLU A 177 8.90 11.70 -15.75
CA GLU A 177 9.11 10.38 -16.32
C GLU A 177 7.97 9.43 -15.94
N THR A 178 7.35 8.84 -16.96
CA THR A 178 6.22 7.91 -16.82
C THR A 178 6.68 6.46 -16.80
N GLY A 179 5.79 5.56 -16.37
CA GLY A 179 6.01 4.12 -16.42
C GLY A 179 6.34 3.44 -15.09
N ARG A 180 6.46 4.21 -14.00
CA ARG A 180 6.56 3.68 -12.64
C ARG A 180 5.59 4.34 -11.67
N MET A 181 5.29 3.57 -10.62
CA MET A 181 4.12 3.78 -9.77
C MET A 181 4.09 5.13 -9.08
N TRP A 182 5.25 5.71 -8.71
CA TRP A 182 5.31 7.00 -8.04
C TRP A 182 4.66 8.11 -8.88
N ASN A 183 5.19 8.33 -10.09
CA ASN A 183 4.74 9.38 -11.00
C ASN A 183 3.39 9.05 -11.64
N GLU A 184 3.08 7.76 -11.84
CA GLU A 184 1.83 7.31 -12.44
C GLU A 184 0.59 7.49 -11.56
N GLY A 185 0.79 7.64 -10.24
CA GLY A 185 -0.31 7.98 -9.33
C GLY A 185 0.01 7.91 -7.84
N LEU A 186 0.96 7.08 -7.40
CA LEU A 186 1.17 6.82 -5.98
C LEU A 186 1.60 8.07 -5.21
N ALA A 187 2.39 8.96 -5.79
CA ALA A 187 2.77 10.22 -5.15
C ALA A 187 1.54 11.09 -4.84
N TYR A 188 0.63 11.22 -5.82
CA TYR A 188 -0.55 12.07 -5.70
C TYR A 188 -1.64 11.41 -4.84
N TYR A 189 -2.11 10.23 -5.22
CA TYR A 189 -3.18 9.54 -4.51
C TYR A 189 -2.75 9.02 -3.15
N GLY A 190 -1.48 8.62 -2.99
CA GLY A 190 -0.94 8.20 -1.70
C GLY A 190 -0.89 9.34 -0.70
N TRP A 191 -0.50 10.55 -1.13
CA TRP A 191 -0.51 11.74 -0.27
C TRP A 191 -1.92 12.20 0.09
N ILE A 192 -2.84 12.21 -0.89
CA ILE A 192 -4.24 12.52 -0.63
C ILE A 192 -4.86 11.49 0.33
N PHE A 193 -4.61 10.20 0.10
CA PHE A 193 -5.02 9.12 1.00
C PHE A 193 -4.40 9.24 2.41
N TYR A 194 -3.17 9.72 2.52
CA TYR A 194 -2.58 10.07 3.81
C TYR A 194 -3.39 11.18 4.51
N LEU A 195 -3.77 12.25 3.80
CA LEU A 195 -4.60 13.30 4.37
C LEU A 195 -5.97 12.79 4.84
N SER A 196 -6.56 11.81 4.16
CA SER A 196 -7.86 11.26 4.58
C SER A 196 -7.83 10.64 5.98
N LYS A 197 -6.67 10.16 6.44
CA LYS A 197 -6.56 9.56 7.79
C LYS A 197 -6.80 10.58 8.90
N PHE A 198 -6.44 11.83 8.68
CA PHE A 198 -6.79 12.91 9.61
C PHE A 198 -8.29 13.24 9.56
N TYR A 199 -8.89 13.21 8.38
CA TYR A 199 -10.32 13.45 8.22
C TYR A 199 -11.18 12.33 8.83
N GLU A 200 -10.75 11.07 8.73
CA GLU A 200 -11.42 9.89 9.28
C GLU A 200 -11.58 9.93 10.82
N VAL A 201 -10.84 10.79 11.53
CA VAL A 201 -11.06 11.07 12.96
C VAL A 201 -12.49 11.54 13.27
N LEU A 202 -13.17 12.15 12.29
CA LEU A 202 -14.57 12.56 12.43
C LEU A 202 -15.50 11.36 12.69
N ASP A 203 -15.14 10.14 12.27
CA ASP A 203 -15.91 8.93 12.63
C ASP A 203 -15.95 8.73 14.15
N THR A 204 -14.80 8.98 14.80
CA THR A 204 -14.70 8.88 16.26
C THR A 204 -15.49 9.99 16.93
N PHE A 205 -15.44 11.20 16.40
CA PHE A 205 -16.24 12.33 16.87
C PHE A 205 -17.74 12.03 16.81
N ILE A 206 -18.23 11.47 15.68
CA ILE A 206 -19.64 11.10 15.51
C ILE A 206 -20.08 10.08 16.58
N ILE A 207 -19.24 9.08 16.88
CA ILE A 207 -19.53 8.06 17.91
C ILE A 207 -19.62 8.69 19.29
N LEU A 208 -18.64 9.51 19.66
CA LEU A 208 -18.58 10.20 20.94
C LEU A 208 -19.77 11.17 21.11
N ALA A 209 -20.12 11.92 20.07
CA ALA A 209 -21.26 12.83 20.08
C ALA A 209 -22.59 12.10 20.30
N LYS A 210 -22.72 10.86 19.80
CA LYS A 210 -23.90 10.01 20.03
C LYS A 210 -23.93 9.39 21.44
N GLY A 211 -23.01 9.77 22.33
CA GLY A 211 -22.91 9.26 23.70
C GLY A 211 -22.30 7.86 23.79
N LYS A 212 -21.85 7.29 22.67
CA LYS A 212 -21.21 5.96 22.65
C LYS A 212 -19.72 6.11 22.95
N PRO A 213 -19.12 5.20 23.74
CA PRO A 213 -17.68 5.21 23.94
C PRO A 213 -16.97 4.85 22.62
N SER A 214 -15.93 5.61 22.29
CA SER A 214 -14.97 5.19 21.26
C SER A 214 -14.13 4.05 21.80
N SER A 215 -14.02 2.95 21.04
CA SER A 215 -13.26 1.79 21.47
C SER A 215 -11.76 2.03 21.41
N THR A 216 -11.00 1.27 22.20
CA THR A 216 -9.53 1.27 22.11
C THR A 216 -9.10 0.85 20.71
N LEU A 217 -9.82 -0.09 20.08
CA LEU A 217 -9.57 -0.54 18.71
C LEU A 217 -9.67 0.61 17.72
N GLN A 218 -10.73 1.42 17.79
CA GLN A 218 -10.92 2.53 16.88
C GLN A 218 -9.85 3.62 17.06
N THR A 219 -9.57 3.97 18.32
CA THR A 219 -8.54 4.97 18.65
C THR A 219 -7.15 4.52 18.20
N TYR A 220 -6.80 3.26 18.48
CA TYR A 220 -5.53 2.65 18.05
C TYR A 220 -5.42 2.58 16.52
N HIS A 221 -6.50 2.21 15.83
CA HIS A 221 -6.54 2.14 14.37
C HIS A 221 -6.32 3.50 13.71
N HIS A 222 -7.09 4.53 14.08
CA HIS A 222 -6.95 5.85 13.43
C HIS A 222 -5.59 6.49 13.74
N ALA A 223 -5.11 6.42 14.98
CA ALA A 223 -3.80 6.97 15.35
C ALA A 223 -2.65 6.22 14.64
N GLY A 224 -2.68 4.89 14.65
CA GLY A 224 -1.68 4.07 13.98
C GLY A 224 -1.70 4.25 12.46
N ALA A 225 -2.88 4.34 11.85
CA ALA A 225 -3.01 4.58 10.41
C ALA A 225 -2.38 5.90 9.96
N MET A 226 -2.46 6.97 10.76
CA MET A 226 -1.76 8.24 10.47
C MET A 226 -0.24 8.06 10.41
N LEU A 227 0.33 7.39 11.41
CA LEU A 227 1.78 7.18 11.51
C LEU A 227 2.29 6.20 10.43
N SER A 228 1.56 5.11 10.21
CA SER A 228 1.87 4.10 9.20
C SER A 228 1.80 4.65 7.77
N MET A 229 0.80 5.48 7.46
CA MET A 229 0.70 6.14 6.16
C MET A 229 1.77 7.21 5.97
N TRP A 230 2.04 8.00 7.02
CA TRP A 230 3.13 8.97 7.00
C TRP A 230 4.45 8.30 6.64
N ALA A 231 4.85 7.24 7.35
CA ALA A 231 6.13 6.57 7.11
C ALA A 231 6.20 6.00 5.68
N GLY A 232 5.13 5.39 5.19
CA GLY A 232 5.09 4.82 3.85
C GLY A 232 5.26 5.85 2.73
N ILE A 233 4.60 7.00 2.82
CA ILE A 233 4.73 8.09 1.82
C ILE A 233 6.03 8.87 2.01
N ARG A 234 6.41 9.17 3.26
CA ARG A 234 7.62 9.93 3.59
C ARG A 234 8.88 9.24 3.10
N TYR A 235 8.99 7.93 3.31
CA TYR A 235 10.15 7.15 2.90
C TYR A 235 9.96 6.48 1.54
N MET A 236 8.87 6.79 0.83
CA MET A 236 8.58 6.25 -0.51
C MET A 236 8.70 4.71 -0.52
N SER A 237 8.15 4.07 0.52
CA SER A 237 8.24 2.63 0.69
C SER A 237 7.27 1.92 -0.24
N ALA A 238 7.79 1.11 -1.15
CA ALA A 238 7.03 0.47 -2.22
C ALA A 238 5.71 -0.19 -1.76
N PRO A 239 5.66 -1.01 -0.68
CA PRO A 239 4.43 -1.69 -0.25
C PRO A 239 3.24 -0.79 0.07
N ILE A 240 3.45 0.51 0.26
CA ILE A 240 2.40 1.46 0.64
C ILE A 240 1.27 1.53 -0.39
N TRP A 241 1.54 1.21 -1.67
CA TRP A 241 0.50 1.19 -2.70
C TRP A 241 -0.63 0.22 -2.38
N MET A 242 -0.32 -0.92 -1.73
CA MET A 242 -1.30 -1.94 -1.36
C MET A 242 -2.28 -1.37 -0.33
N PHE A 243 -1.77 -0.58 0.61
CA PHE A 243 -2.60 0.14 1.56
C PHE A 243 -3.48 1.15 0.83
N VAL A 244 -2.93 1.99 -0.03
CA VAL A 244 -3.73 3.00 -0.75
C VAL A 244 -4.81 2.35 -1.61
N LEU A 245 -4.47 1.37 -2.45
CA LEU A 245 -5.40 0.74 -3.39
C LEU A 245 -6.46 -0.13 -2.69
N ILE A 246 -6.05 -1.10 -1.87
CA ILE A 246 -6.99 -2.07 -1.32
C ILE A 246 -7.81 -1.46 -0.18
N ASN A 247 -7.21 -0.60 0.65
CA ASN A 247 -7.96 0.09 1.71
C ASN A 247 -9.01 1.02 1.10
N SER A 248 -8.68 1.80 0.06
CA SER A 248 -9.66 2.70 -0.57
C SER A 248 -10.82 1.92 -1.21
N PHE A 249 -10.58 0.75 -1.81
CA PHE A 249 -11.66 -0.12 -2.26
C PHE A 249 -12.58 -0.57 -1.11
N ILE A 250 -12.01 -1.11 -0.04
CA ILE A 250 -12.78 -1.61 1.11
C ILE A 250 -13.49 -0.46 1.86
N HIS A 251 -12.83 0.69 2.02
CA HIS A 251 -13.40 1.90 2.61
C HIS A 251 -14.57 2.43 1.79
N SER A 252 -14.48 2.41 0.46
CA SER A 252 -15.62 2.75 -0.41
C SER A 252 -16.84 1.89 -0.08
N LEU A 253 -16.66 0.57 0.04
CA LEU A 253 -17.75 -0.36 0.38
C LEU A 253 -18.26 -0.18 1.82
N MET A 254 -17.36 0.07 2.77
CA MET A 254 -17.70 0.28 4.17
C MET A 254 -18.50 1.57 4.40
N TYR A 255 -18.08 2.71 3.83
CA TYR A 255 -18.80 3.97 3.96
C TYR A 255 -20.10 3.96 3.16
N PHE A 256 -20.15 3.25 2.03
CA PHE A 256 -21.41 2.98 1.35
C PHE A 256 -22.37 2.19 2.25
N TYR A 257 -21.89 1.14 2.92
CA TYR A 257 -22.68 0.41 3.92
C TYR A 257 -23.16 1.33 5.05
N TYR A 258 -22.30 2.18 5.60
CA TYR A 258 -22.71 3.13 6.66
C TYR A 258 -23.74 4.14 6.19
N THR A 259 -23.62 4.62 4.96
CA THR A 259 -24.62 5.48 4.32
C THR A 259 -25.99 4.79 4.27
N LEU A 260 -26.04 3.54 3.79
CA LEU A 260 -27.30 2.77 3.75
C LEU A 260 -27.90 2.60 5.15
N THR A 261 -27.08 2.29 6.16
CA THR A 261 -27.56 2.15 7.55
C THR A 261 -28.04 3.47 8.15
N ALA A 262 -27.47 4.62 7.74
CA ALA A 262 -27.92 5.94 8.17
C ALA A 262 -29.32 6.29 7.63
N PHE A 263 -29.67 5.78 6.44
CA PHE A 263 -31.02 5.85 5.87
C PHE A 263 -31.96 4.76 6.39
N SER A 264 -31.58 4.03 7.44
CA SER A 264 -32.36 2.90 8.01
C SER A 264 -32.67 1.79 7.00
N ILE A 265 -31.87 1.66 5.94
CA ILE A 265 -32.00 0.57 4.97
C ILE A 265 -31.43 -0.69 5.62
N ARG A 266 -32.27 -1.74 5.71
CA ARG A 266 -31.88 -2.99 6.36
C ARG A 266 -30.95 -3.80 5.47
N VAL A 267 -29.65 -3.74 5.77
CA VAL A 267 -28.64 -4.52 5.04
C VAL A 267 -28.56 -5.95 5.59
N PRO A 268 -28.61 -6.99 4.72
CA PRO A 268 -28.46 -8.38 5.13
C PRO A 268 -27.17 -8.68 5.90
N THR A 269 -27.25 -9.52 6.93
CA THR A 269 -26.11 -9.98 7.74
C THR A 269 -24.96 -10.58 6.91
N PRO A 270 -25.19 -11.33 5.82
CA PRO A 270 -24.09 -11.83 4.97
C PRO A 270 -23.20 -10.72 4.41
N ILE A 271 -23.77 -9.58 4.01
CA ILE A 271 -23.01 -8.45 3.46
C ILE A 271 -22.10 -7.85 4.55
N LYS A 272 -22.64 -7.69 5.77
CA LYS A 272 -21.85 -7.25 6.93
C LYS A 272 -20.69 -8.22 7.22
N ARG A 273 -20.95 -9.52 7.16
CA ARG A 273 -19.92 -10.56 7.35
C ARG A 273 -18.84 -10.49 6.26
N THR A 274 -19.23 -10.35 5.00
CA THR A 274 -18.29 -10.24 3.87
C THR A 274 -17.41 -9.00 4.00
N LEU A 275 -17.97 -7.84 4.40
CA LEU A 275 -17.20 -6.62 4.66
C LEU A 275 -16.13 -6.85 5.73
N THR A 276 -16.49 -7.45 6.87
CA THR A 276 -15.53 -7.76 7.93
C THR A 276 -14.47 -8.78 7.47
N SER A 277 -14.86 -9.79 6.69
CA SER A 277 -13.90 -10.74 6.11
C SER A 277 -12.90 -10.04 5.18
N MET A 278 -13.37 -9.15 4.30
CA MET A 278 -12.50 -8.39 3.40
C MET A 278 -11.50 -7.52 4.17
N GLN A 279 -11.93 -6.87 5.26
CA GLN A 279 -11.04 -6.08 6.14
C GLN A 279 -9.94 -6.95 6.79
N ILE A 280 -10.29 -8.14 7.29
CA ILE A 280 -9.32 -9.07 7.88
C ILE A 280 -8.33 -9.57 6.82
N THR A 281 -8.84 -9.96 5.66
CA THR A 281 -8.00 -10.41 4.54
C THR A 281 -7.05 -9.29 4.10
N GLN A 282 -7.51 -8.03 4.04
CA GLN A 282 -6.66 -6.88 3.74
C GLN A 282 -5.49 -6.76 4.71
N PHE A 283 -5.71 -6.89 6.02
CA PHE A 283 -4.62 -6.79 6.99
C PHE A 283 -3.62 -7.94 6.87
N LEU A 284 -4.11 -9.18 6.72
CA LEU A 284 -3.23 -10.35 6.57
C LEU A 284 -2.39 -10.29 5.29
N VAL A 285 -3.04 -10.02 4.15
CA VAL A 285 -2.37 -9.94 2.85
C VAL A 285 -1.44 -8.73 2.81
N GLY A 286 -1.89 -7.57 3.29
CA GLY A 286 -1.10 -6.34 3.32
C GLY A 286 0.16 -6.46 4.20
N ALA A 287 0.03 -6.99 5.41
CA ALA A 287 1.17 -7.20 6.31
C ALA A 287 2.16 -8.22 5.74
N SER A 288 1.65 -9.34 5.20
CA SER A 288 2.50 -10.36 4.57
C SER A 288 3.23 -9.81 3.35
N TYR A 289 2.53 -9.04 2.51
CA TYR A 289 3.08 -8.42 1.32
C TYR A 289 4.17 -7.39 1.65
N ALA A 290 3.93 -6.53 2.65
CA ALA A 290 4.93 -5.58 3.13
C ALA A 290 6.18 -6.30 3.66
N MET A 291 5.99 -7.33 4.49
CA MET A 291 7.11 -8.13 5.02
C MET A 291 7.88 -8.85 3.92
N LEU A 292 7.21 -9.34 2.86
CA LEU A 292 7.87 -10.01 1.74
C LEU A 292 8.88 -9.10 1.03
N HIS A 293 8.67 -7.78 0.96
CA HIS A 293 9.62 -6.87 0.31
C HIS A 293 10.99 -6.88 0.98
N SER A 294 11.04 -7.14 2.29
CA SER A 294 12.30 -7.26 3.03
C SER A 294 13.13 -8.48 2.64
N PHE A 295 12.53 -9.46 1.97
CA PHE A 295 13.20 -10.72 1.64
C PHE A 295 13.32 -10.98 0.15
N VAL A 296 12.86 -10.07 -0.71
CA VAL A 296 12.90 -10.25 -2.17
C VAL A 296 14.11 -9.53 -2.75
N THR A 297 14.89 -10.29 -3.51
CA THR A 297 16.00 -9.80 -4.33
C THR A 297 15.84 -10.36 -5.73
N TYR A 298 16.21 -9.57 -6.72
CA TYR A 298 16.03 -9.95 -8.11
C TYR A 298 17.16 -9.43 -8.99
N THR A 299 17.40 -10.13 -10.09
CA THR A 299 18.48 -9.83 -11.03
C THR A 299 17.92 -9.17 -12.27
N VAL A 300 18.38 -7.97 -12.61
CA VAL A 300 17.96 -7.25 -13.82
C VAL A 300 19.07 -7.22 -14.86
N PRO A 301 18.74 -7.33 -16.16
CA PRO A 301 19.68 -7.09 -17.23
C PRO A 301 19.89 -5.58 -17.40
N ILE A 302 21.14 -5.16 -17.54
CA ILE A 302 21.53 -3.79 -17.86
C ILE A 302 22.37 -3.80 -19.11
N THR A 303 21.97 -3.02 -20.11
CA THR A 303 22.77 -2.80 -21.31
C THR A 303 23.64 -1.57 -21.10
N THR A 304 24.94 -1.77 -20.89
CA THR A 304 25.90 -0.68 -20.84
C THR A 304 26.50 -0.44 -22.23
N ARG A 305 26.69 0.83 -22.60
CA ARG A 305 27.35 1.21 -23.86
C ARG A 305 28.84 1.34 -23.58
N VAL A 306 29.64 0.36 -23.98
CA VAL A 306 31.09 0.45 -23.88
C VAL A 306 31.63 0.98 -25.19
N ASN A 307 32.48 2.01 -25.11
CA ASN A 307 33.25 2.47 -26.26
C ASN A 307 34.33 1.44 -26.56
N ALA A 308 34.04 0.49 -27.45
CA ALA A 308 35.05 -0.44 -27.92
C ALA A 308 35.90 0.28 -28.98
N VAL A 309 37.19 0.45 -28.67
CA VAL A 309 38.18 0.89 -29.65
C VAL A 309 38.48 -0.31 -30.54
N VAL A 310 37.79 -0.42 -31.67
CA VAL A 310 38.13 -1.42 -32.69
C VAL A 310 39.26 -0.84 -33.53
N LYS A 311 40.48 -1.36 -33.31
CA LYS A 311 41.59 -1.14 -34.23
C LYS A 311 41.37 -2.03 -35.44
N TYR A 312 41.17 -1.43 -36.60
CA TYR A 312 41.30 -2.16 -37.85
C TYR A 312 42.77 -2.11 -38.25
N ASP A 313 43.39 -3.28 -38.39
CA ASP A 313 44.53 -3.38 -39.29
C ASP A 313 43.98 -3.09 -40.69
N ALA A 314 44.68 -2.25 -41.46
CA ALA A 314 44.27 -1.90 -42.80
C ALA A 314 44.12 -3.18 -43.63
N ALA A 315 42.88 -3.62 -43.85
CA ALA A 315 42.60 -4.69 -44.79
C ALA A 315 43.04 -4.18 -46.17
N ALA A 316 43.86 -4.99 -46.84
CA ALA A 316 44.18 -4.77 -48.26
C ALA A 316 42.87 -4.54 -49.04
N PRO A 317 42.84 -3.60 -50.00
CA PRO A 317 41.62 -3.26 -50.69
C PRO A 317 41.04 -4.51 -51.36
N SER A 318 39.80 -4.84 -51.01
CA SER A 318 39.03 -5.87 -51.69
C SER A 318 38.73 -5.40 -53.11
N ASP A 319 39.28 -6.12 -54.08
CA ASP A 319 39.01 -5.98 -55.51
C ASP A 319 37.51 -5.94 -55.76
N SER A 320 37.04 -4.77 -56.21
CA SER A 320 35.77 -4.65 -56.93
C SER A 320 35.95 -5.28 -58.32
N VAL A 321 35.26 -6.41 -58.53
CA VAL A 321 35.12 -7.10 -59.82
C VAL A 321 34.58 -6.15 -60.89
N VAL A 322 35.40 -5.82 -61.90
CA VAL A 322 34.98 -5.55 -63.28
C VAL A 322 36.11 -6.03 -64.23
N PRO A 323 35.82 -6.79 -65.29
CA PRO A 323 36.84 -7.37 -66.16
C PRO A 323 37.23 -6.40 -67.29
N ALA A 324 38.53 -6.12 -67.48
CA ALA A 324 39.02 -5.60 -68.74
C ALA A 324 40.51 -5.97 -68.95
N VAL A 325 40.69 -6.81 -69.96
CA VAL A 325 41.92 -7.29 -70.57
C VAL A 325 42.78 -6.12 -71.08
N ALA A 326 44.11 -6.28 -70.98
CA ALA A 326 45.18 -5.47 -71.60
C ALA A 326 45.66 -4.20 -70.87
N ALA A 327 46.52 -4.37 -69.86
CA ALA A 327 47.48 -3.32 -69.46
C ALA A 327 48.77 -3.84 -68.78
N ASN A 328 48.81 -5.09 -68.31
CA ASN A 328 49.89 -5.58 -67.43
C ASN A 328 51.17 -6.07 -68.14
N ALA A 329 51.37 -5.77 -69.43
CA ALA A 329 52.56 -6.21 -70.17
C ALA A 329 53.62 -5.10 -70.37
N ILE A 330 53.30 -3.84 -70.05
CA ILE A 330 54.17 -2.69 -70.37
C ILE A 330 54.89 -2.15 -69.12
N ASP A 331 54.33 -2.29 -67.92
CA ASP A 331 54.95 -1.76 -66.69
C ASP A 331 56.07 -2.65 -66.12
N SER A 332 56.02 -3.97 -66.34
CA SER A 332 57.11 -4.89 -65.92
C SER A 332 58.40 -4.73 -66.75
N LEU A 333 58.33 -4.07 -67.90
CA LEU A 333 59.50 -3.82 -68.77
C LEU A 333 60.22 -2.51 -68.42
N LYS A 334 59.55 -1.57 -67.74
CA LYS A 334 60.14 -0.29 -67.30
C LYS A 334 61.07 -0.45 -66.11
N ASN A 335 60.79 -1.39 -65.21
CA ASN A 335 61.56 -1.60 -63.98
C ASN A 335 62.82 -2.47 -64.18
N TYR A 336 63.07 -2.99 -65.39
CA TYR A 336 64.27 -3.77 -65.71
C TYR A 336 65.36 -2.95 -66.44
N ILE A 337 65.06 -1.71 -66.86
CA ILE A 337 65.95 -0.90 -67.71
C ILE A 337 66.53 0.33 -67.00
N LEU A 338 65.97 0.77 -65.87
CA LEU A 338 66.47 1.95 -65.13
C LEU A 338 66.84 1.58 -63.69
N GLY A 339 68.15 1.65 -63.42
CA GLY A 339 68.79 1.19 -62.19
C GLY A 339 68.33 1.88 -60.90
N ALA A 340 68.62 1.19 -59.80
CA ALA A 340 68.28 1.53 -58.43
C ALA A 340 68.79 2.91 -57.96
N ALA A 341 67.93 3.66 -57.28
CA ALA A 341 68.35 4.72 -56.37
C ALA A 341 67.29 4.97 -55.28
N GLY A 342 67.74 5.02 -54.02
CA GLY A 342 67.08 5.79 -52.96
C GLY A 342 66.25 4.98 -51.98
N ALA A 343 66.86 4.60 -50.86
CA ALA A 343 66.18 4.20 -49.64
C ALA A 343 65.34 5.36 -49.08
N ALA A 344 64.10 5.08 -48.69
CA ALA A 344 63.29 5.93 -47.82
C ALA A 344 62.67 5.06 -46.73
N GLU A 345 62.80 5.50 -45.49
CA GLU A 345 62.25 4.86 -44.28
C GLU A 345 60.73 4.67 -44.36
N PRO A 346 60.16 3.60 -43.78
CA PRO A 346 58.72 3.41 -43.78
C PRO A 346 58.06 4.43 -42.84
N SER A 347 57.42 5.43 -43.44
CA SER A 347 56.48 6.31 -42.74
C SER A 347 55.35 5.48 -42.14
N ALA A 348 55.09 5.69 -40.84
CA ALA A 348 54.05 5.02 -40.09
C ALA A 348 52.67 5.17 -40.77
N VAL A 349 52.04 4.04 -41.07
CA VAL A 349 50.68 3.98 -41.60
C VAL A 349 49.71 4.51 -40.52
N PRO A 350 48.82 5.48 -40.83
CA PRO A 350 47.83 5.93 -39.84
C PRO A 350 46.83 4.80 -39.56
N SER A 351 46.84 4.29 -38.33
CA SER A 351 45.83 3.33 -37.87
C SER A 351 44.46 4.01 -37.81
N HIS A 352 43.50 3.56 -38.62
CA HIS A 352 42.13 4.04 -38.54
C HIS A 352 41.46 3.48 -37.28
N VAL A 353 41.40 4.29 -36.23
CA VAL A 353 40.66 3.98 -35.00
C VAL A 353 39.19 4.33 -35.23
N LYS A 354 38.31 3.32 -35.30
CA LYS A 354 36.86 3.53 -35.28
C LYS A 354 36.34 3.13 -33.91
N THR A 355 35.94 4.11 -33.12
CA THR A 355 35.21 3.85 -31.87
C THR A 355 33.84 3.31 -32.23
N THR A 356 33.60 2.03 -31.95
CA THR A 356 32.29 1.40 -32.12
C THR A 356 31.69 1.22 -30.74
N VAL A 357 30.47 1.73 -30.56
CA VAL A 357 29.73 1.53 -29.31
C VAL A 357 29.16 0.12 -29.31
N ILE A 358 29.74 -0.79 -28.53
CA ILE A 358 29.21 -2.15 -28.35
C ILE A 358 28.32 -2.13 -27.10
N GLY A 359 27.09 -2.65 -27.23
CA GLY A 359 26.20 -2.84 -26.09
C GLY A 359 26.56 -4.14 -25.37
N GLU A 360 27.05 -4.05 -24.13
CA GLU A 360 27.30 -5.21 -23.28
C GLU A 360 26.17 -5.34 -22.25
N THR A 361 25.49 -6.49 -22.24
CA THR A 361 24.44 -6.80 -21.26
C THR A 361 25.05 -7.44 -20.03
N ARG A 362 25.03 -6.71 -18.91
CA ARG A 362 25.46 -7.18 -17.59
C ARG A 362 24.25 -7.42 -16.70
N TYR A 363 24.28 -8.50 -15.92
CA TYR A 363 23.26 -8.79 -14.93
C TYR A 363 23.66 -8.21 -13.57
N VAL A 364 22.75 -7.46 -12.93
CA VAL A 364 22.97 -6.91 -11.59
C VAL A 364 21.85 -7.35 -10.66
N THR A 365 22.25 -7.87 -9.51
CA THR A 365 21.37 -8.26 -8.43
C THR A 365 21.05 -7.06 -7.56
N GLN A 366 19.77 -6.82 -7.29
CA GLN A 366 19.32 -5.72 -6.45
C GLN A 366 18.21 -6.14 -5.48
N PRO A 367 18.26 -5.67 -4.21
CA PRO A 367 17.19 -5.91 -3.24
C PRO A 367 15.98 -5.01 -3.52
N CYS A 368 14.80 -5.45 -3.06
CA CYS A 368 13.59 -4.65 -3.16
C CYS A 368 13.56 -3.44 -2.21
N ILE A 369 14.31 -3.51 -1.10
CA ILE A 369 14.49 -2.40 -0.16
C ILE A 369 15.94 -1.93 -0.25
N ALA A 370 16.15 -0.62 -0.33
CA ALA A 370 17.47 -0.02 -0.45
C ALA A 370 17.83 0.90 0.72
N THR A 371 16.86 1.35 1.52
CA THR A 371 17.08 2.37 2.55
C THR A 371 16.61 1.95 3.94
N THR A 372 17.21 2.57 4.97
CA THR A 372 16.77 2.41 6.36
C THR A 372 15.35 2.96 6.58
N GLY A 373 15.00 4.04 5.86
CA GLY A 373 13.67 4.64 5.88
C GLY A 373 12.55 3.72 5.35
N GLU A 374 12.78 3.08 4.19
CA GLU A 374 11.83 2.11 3.62
C GLU A 374 11.62 0.92 4.58
N THR A 375 12.72 0.43 5.17
CA THR A 375 12.70 -0.65 6.17
C THR A 375 11.89 -0.25 7.39
N PHE A 376 12.17 0.93 7.96
CA PHE A 376 11.42 1.48 9.08
C PHE A 376 9.92 1.59 8.77
N ALA A 377 9.55 2.08 7.58
CA ALA A 377 8.16 2.18 7.18
C ALA A 377 7.45 0.81 7.14
N ILE A 378 8.12 -0.22 6.60
CA ILE A 378 7.58 -1.59 6.56
C ILE A 378 7.39 -2.14 7.97
N TRP A 379 8.41 -2.04 8.83
CA TRP A 379 8.33 -2.56 10.19
C TRP A 379 7.29 -1.84 11.04
N LEU A 380 7.21 -0.50 10.93
CA LEU A 380 6.17 0.27 11.58
C LEU A 380 4.78 -0.22 11.17
N ASN A 381 4.56 -0.45 9.88
CA ASN A 381 3.28 -0.96 9.35
C ASN A 381 2.98 -2.38 9.84
N VAL A 382 3.96 -3.30 9.81
CA VAL A 382 3.75 -4.69 10.22
C VAL A 382 3.49 -4.79 11.73
N LEU A 383 4.30 -4.10 12.55
CA LEU A 383 4.13 -4.07 14.01
C LEU A 383 2.79 -3.43 14.41
N TYR A 384 2.37 -2.38 13.72
CA TYR A 384 1.07 -1.76 13.91
C TYR A 384 -0.09 -2.72 13.58
N LEU A 385 -0.01 -3.41 12.44
CA LEU A 385 -1.07 -4.29 11.96
C LEU A 385 -1.18 -5.60 12.77
N ALA A 386 -0.11 -6.08 13.39
CA ALA A 386 -0.12 -7.36 14.11
C ALA A 386 -1.20 -7.44 15.23
N PRO A 387 -1.23 -6.52 16.22
CA PRO A 387 -2.28 -6.54 17.25
C PRO A 387 -3.66 -6.26 16.67
N LEU A 388 -3.76 -5.41 15.64
CA LEU A 388 -5.02 -5.10 14.98
C LEU A 388 -5.63 -6.35 14.32
N THR A 389 -4.80 -7.07 13.57
CA THR A 389 -5.18 -8.33 12.91
C THR A 389 -5.65 -9.36 13.93
N TYR A 390 -4.91 -9.53 15.02
CA TYR A 390 -5.31 -10.41 16.12
C TYR A 390 -6.69 -10.05 16.68
N LEU A 391 -6.92 -8.77 16.99
CA LEU A 391 -8.18 -8.28 17.54
C LEU A 391 -9.36 -8.51 16.58
N PHE A 392 -9.20 -8.23 15.30
CA PHE A 392 -10.26 -8.42 14.30
C PHE A 392 -10.55 -9.91 14.04
N VAL A 393 -9.52 -10.76 13.96
CA VAL A 393 -9.69 -12.21 13.82
C VAL A 393 -10.42 -12.78 15.04
N SER A 394 -10.01 -12.39 16.25
CA SER A 394 -10.67 -12.79 17.49
C SER A 394 -12.15 -12.39 17.51
N PHE A 395 -12.44 -11.12 17.17
CA PHE A 395 -13.81 -10.62 17.05
C PHE A 395 -14.64 -11.40 16.02
N PHE A 396 -14.07 -11.73 14.87
CA PHE A 396 -14.76 -12.47 13.80
C PHE A 396 -15.10 -13.90 14.23
N ILE A 397 -14.14 -14.60 14.84
CA ILE A 397 -14.35 -15.96 15.36
C ILE A 397 -15.47 -15.95 16.40
N ALA A 398 -15.43 -15.01 17.34
CA ALA A 398 -16.45 -14.88 18.39
C ALA A 398 -17.83 -14.56 17.80
N SER A 399 -17.91 -13.57 16.89
CA SER A 399 -19.17 -13.02 16.40
C SER A 399 -19.87 -13.90 15.36
N TYR A 400 -19.11 -14.59 14.50
CA TYR A 400 -19.66 -15.30 13.35
C TYR A 400 -19.42 -16.80 13.39
N VAL A 401 -18.22 -17.27 13.77
CA VAL A 401 -17.92 -18.72 13.76
C VAL A 401 -18.56 -19.42 14.95
N LYS A 402 -18.32 -18.93 16.17
CA LYS A 402 -18.87 -19.54 17.39
C LYS A 402 -20.41 -19.45 17.43
N ARG A 403 -20.98 -18.31 16.98
CA ARG A 403 -22.43 -18.10 16.87
C ARG A 403 -23.08 -19.01 15.82
N SER A 404 -22.45 -19.18 14.65
CA SER A 404 -22.95 -20.08 13.60
C SER A 404 -22.89 -21.53 14.06
N ASN A 405 -21.78 -21.96 14.67
CA ASN A 405 -21.63 -23.34 15.15
C ASN A 405 -22.61 -23.66 16.28
N ALA A 406 -22.90 -22.71 17.18
CA ALA A 406 -23.93 -22.87 18.19
C ALA A 406 -25.32 -23.02 17.56
N ALA A 407 -25.68 -22.19 16.57
CA ALA A 407 -26.95 -22.28 15.85
C ALA A 407 -27.10 -23.61 15.08
N THR A 408 -26.05 -24.06 14.38
CA THR A 408 -26.06 -25.34 13.65
C THR A 408 -26.15 -26.55 14.59
N LYS A 409 -25.44 -26.53 15.73
CA LYS A 409 -25.46 -27.61 16.73
C LYS A 409 -26.82 -27.75 17.42
N ILE A 410 -27.56 -26.65 17.57
CA ILE A 410 -28.94 -26.64 18.09
C ILE A 410 -29.92 -27.20 17.04
N SER A 411 -29.76 -26.83 15.76
CA SER A 411 -30.60 -27.36 14.68
C SER A 411 -30.40 -28.87 14.43
N GLY A 412 -29.25 -29.44 14.81
CA GLY A 412 -28.94 -30.86 14.67
C GLY A 412 -29.42 -31.77 15.82
N LYS A 413 -29.79 -31.21 16.99
CA LYS A 413 -30.33 -31.97 18.12
C LYS A 413 -31.85 -31.85 18.17
N LYS A 414 -32.55 -32.70 17.40
CA LYS A 414 -33.99 -32.95 17.59
C LYS A 414 -34.20 -33.93 18.74
N THR A 415 -34.30 -33.42 19.96
CA THR A 415 -35.09 -34.04 21.04
C THR A 415 -35.63 -32.92 21.92
N ALA A 416 -36.95 -32.86 22.06
CA ALA A 416 -37.69 -31.76 22.65
C ALA A 416 -37.32 -31.54 24.13
N PRO A 417 -36.82 -30.33 24.46
CA PRO A 417 -37.58 -29.48 25.37
C PRO A 417 -37.71 -28.03 24.85
N SER A 418 -38.79 -27.36 25.28
CA SER A 418 -39.11 -25.93 25.18
C SER A 418 -38.12 -25.07 24.36
N VAL A 419 -38.55 -24.68 23.16
CA VAL A 419 -37.80 -23.84 22.20
C VAL A 419 -37.32 -22.51 22.81
N ASN A 420 -37.98 -22.02 23.87
CA ASN A 420 -37.65 -20.72 24.46
C ASN A 420 -36.48 -20.80 25.46
N ASP A 421 -36.36 -21.86 26.25
CA ASP A 421 -35.33 -21.94 27.30
C ASP A 421 -33.94 -22.21 26.72
N ASN A 422 -33.86 -22.99 25.64
CA ASN A 422 -32.61 -23.33 24.97
C ASN A 422 -32.07 -22.18 24.10
N VAL A 423 -32.96 -21.37 23.51
CA VAL A 423 -32.57 -20.14 22.81
C VAL A 423 -32.05 -19.13 23.81
N LEU A 424 -32.70 -18.95 24.96
CA LEU A 424 -32.26 -18.01 26.00
C LEU A 424 -30.90 -18.41 26.61
N LEU A 425 -30.64 -19.70 26.80
CA LEU A 425 -29.36 -20.23 27.29
C LEU A 425 -28.23 -20.09 26.27
N ALA A 426 -28.51 -20.31 24.98
CA ALA A 426 -27.55 -20.09 23.90
C ALA A 426 -27.28 -18.59 23.68
N GLU A 427 -28.30 -17.76 23.83
CA GLU A 427 -28.17 -16.31 23.85
C GLU A 427 -27.29 -15.88 25.02
N LYS A 428 -27.57 -16.35 26.24
CA LYS A 428 -26.81 -16.04 27.46
C LYS A 428 -25.34 -16.46 27.36
N ALA A 429 -25.06 -17.66 26.86
CA ALA A 429 -23.69 -18.15 26.66
C ALA A 429 -22.94 -17.38 25.55
N GLY A 430 -23.66 -16.93 24.51
CA GLY A 430 -23.13 -16.04 23.48
C GLY A 430 -22.86 -14.63 23.99
N TRP A 431 -23.77 -14.10 24.82
CA TRP A 431 -23.65 -12.82 25.51
C TRP A 431 -22.50 -12.81 26.52
N ASP A 432 -22.27 -13.89 27.26
CA ASP A 432 -21.19 -13.97 28.25
C ASP A 432 -19.81 -14.10 27.58
N ALA A 433 -19.72 -14.79 26.44
CA ALA A 433 -18.51 -14.82 25.61
C ALA A 433 -18.23 -13.47 24.92
N ALA A 434 -19.28 -12.79 24.45
CA ALA A 434 -19.19 -11.45 23.88
C ALA A 434 -18.78 -10.42 24.95
N LYS A 435 -19.34 -10.49 26.16
CA LYS A 435 -18.99 -9.64 27.30
C LYS A 435 -17.54 -9.78 27.73
N GLY A 436 -16.96 -11.00 27.67
CA GLY A 436 -15.55 -11.21 27.98
C GLY A 436 -14.62 -10.44 27.05
N ILE A 437 -14.88 -10.51 25.74
CA ILE A 437 -14.11 -9.81 24.69
C ILE A 437 -14.47 -8.31 24.65
N GLU A 438 -15.72 -7.94 24.91
CA GLU A 438 -16.19 -6.55 24.98
C GLU A 438 -15.56 -5.81 26.17
N LYS A 439 -15.41 -6.48 27.31
CA LYS A 439 -14.73 -5.92 28.50
C LYS A 439 -13.24 -5.64 28.23
N GLU A 440 -12.61 -6.45 27.39
CA GLU A 440 -11.19 -6.36 27.04
C GLU A 440 -10.91 -5.39 25.87
N VAL A 441 -11.81 -5.27 24.90
CA VAL A 441 -11.66 -4.43 23.69
C VAL A 441 -12.36 -3.06 23.80
N TYR A 442 -13.46 -2.97 24.54
CA TYR A 442 -14.32 -1.77 24.63
C TYR A 442 -14.38 -1.13 26.02
N GLY A 443 -13.68 -1.68 27.03
CA GLY A 443 -13.57 -1.07 28.34
C GLY A 443 -14.91 -0.93 29.09
N GLY A 444 -15.37 -2.01 29.69
CA GLY A 444 -16.26 -1.98 30.87
C GLY A 444 -17.73 -1.55 30.71
N GLU A 445 -18.59 -2.57 30.83
CA GLU A 445 -19.97 -2.59 31.37
C GLU A 445 -21.16 -1.94 30.61
N SER A 446 -22.14 -2.84 30.41
CA SER A 446 -23.59 -2.73 30.19
C SER A 446 -24.09 -1.75 29.11
N MET A 447 -24.36 -2.30 27.93
CA MET A 447 -25.14 -1.67 26.85
C MET A 447 -26.20 -2.64 26.31
N VAL A 448 -27.14 -3.09 27.15
CA VAL A 448 -28.44 -3.61 26.70
C VAL A 448 -29.50 -3.20 27.71
N ASN A 449 -30.12 -2.05 27.46
CA ASN A 449 -31.54 -1.79 27.73
C ASN A 449 -31.91 -0.51 26.96
N GLY A 450 -32.14 -0.68 25.66
CA GLY A 450 -32.94 0.25 24.87
C GLY A 450 -34.29 -0.42 24.66
N SER A 451 -35.18 -0.30 25.67
CA SER A 451 -36.57 -0.71 25.56
C SER A 451 -37.25 0.13 24.48
N SER A 452 -37.90 -0.53 23.53
CA SER A 452 -39.06 0.02 22.84
C SER A 452 -40.17 0.22 23.87
N ASP A 453 -40.83 1.38 23.84
CA ASP A 453 -42.07 1.66 24.55
C ASP A 453 -43.18 0.71 24.09
N GLU A 454 -43.73 -0.07 25.01
CA GLU A 454 -45.10 -0.59 24.90
C GLU A 454 -45.85 -0.19 26.17
N THR A 455 -46.92 0.58 25.97
CA THR A 455 -47.90 1.07 26.93
C THR A 455 -48.50 -0.07 27.79
N PRO A 456 -48.71 0.09 29.11
CA PRO A 456 -49.25 -0.96 29.96
C PRO A 456 -50.78 -1.03 29.86
N LEU A 457 -51.30 -2.16 29.39
CA LEU A 457 -52.70 -2.55 29.56
C LEU A 457 -52.88 -3.26 30.93
N THR A 458 -53.91 -2.81 31.62
CA THR A 458 -54.51 -3.20 32.92
C THR A 458 -54.38 -4.66 33.40
N PRO A 459 -54.31 -4.90 34.73
CA PRO A 459 -54.26 -6.24 35.30
C PRO A 459 -55.65 -6.83 35.59
N SER A 460 -55.82 -8.14 35.39
CA SER A 460 -56.95 -8.94 35.90
C SER A 460 -56.49 -10.38 36.19
N PRO A 461 -57.19 -11.20 37.01
CA PRO A 461 -56.78 -11.44 38.38
C PRO A 461 -56.28 -12.87 38.62
N LYS A 462 -55.58 -13.03 39.75
CA LYS A 462 -55.10 -14.29 40.31
C LYS A 462 -56.22 -15.33 40.43
N LYS A 463 -56.00 -16.54 39.91
CA LYS A 463 -56.66 -17.77 40.39
C LYS A 463 -55.69 -18.59 41.21
N ALA A 464 -56.04 -18.75 42.48
CA ALA A 464 -55.42 -19.65 43.42
C ALA A 464 -55.63 -21.11 43.00
N ASN A 465 -54.66 -21.97 43.27
CA ASN A 465 -54.94 -23.35 43.61
C ASN A 465 -53.82 -23.87 44.52
N GLY A 466 -54.18 -24.06 45.80
CA GLY A 466 -53.34 -24.74 46.76
C GLY A 466 -53.42 -26.25 46.56
N LYS A 467 -52.34 -26.95 46.89
CA LYS A 467 -52.46 -28.25 47.54
C LYS A 467 -51.26 -28.50 48.46
N ALA A 468 -51.64 -28.73 49.71
CA ALA A 468 -50.87 -29.09 50.88
C ALA A 468 -49.78 -30.14 50.65
N ARG A 469 -48.70 -30.02 51.43
CA ARG A 469 -47.85 -31.14 51.82
C ARG A 469 -47.61 -31.13 53.33
N ARG A 470 -47.80 -32.31 53.93
CA ARG A 470 -47.86 -32.66 55.35
C ARG A 470 -46.52 -32.48 56.10
N ARG A 471 -46.67 -32.05 57.37
CA ARG A 471 -46.07 -32.50 58.65
C ARG A 471 -44.59 -32.94 58.68
N ALA A 472 -43.82 -32.28 59.54
CA ALA A 472 -43.51 -32.77 60.90
C ALA A 472 -43.40 -31.56 61.83
#